data_AF-A0A7C1ARE4-F1
#
_entry.id   AF-A0A7C1ARE4-F1
#
_cell.length_a   1.000
_cell.length_b   1.000
_cell.length_c   1.000
_cell.angle_alpha   90.00
_cell.angle_beta   90.00
_cell.angle_gamma   90.00
#
_symmetry.space_group_name_H-M   'P 1'
#
loop_
_entity.id
_entity.type
_entity.pdbx_description
1 polymer ?
#
loop_
_entity_poly.entity_id
_entity_poly.type
_entity_poly.pdbx_seq_one_letter_code
_entity_poly.pdbx_strand_id
1 'polypeptide(L)'
;WMEKYGDVDCNGFLEYIPHESGLINQGWKDSFDSIFHRNGTMAKGPIALCEVQGYQYAALREAALMAKVLGRNGESEHLSRRADILKKGFNETFWDADLGTYVLALDGKKNPCRVVSSNAGHALLTGIADNDKAAIVAETLTSDAMFSGWGIRTIGSDELLYNPMSYHNGSVWPHDNALIAAGLAAYGLREQFRKVFSGIFDASLFMEFQRLPELFCGFHRRKGASPTLFPTACVPQTWAAGAIPLLLQASLGLRFEADRNTVIFHQPMLPEFLSHVSLKNLVVSGKKRLDLTFHRYGDDVTIEIHKKDTDVQVLVMK
;
A
#
# COMPACT_ATOMS: atom_id res chain seq x y z
N TRP A 1 -1.02 -23.67 -0.90
CA TRP A 1 -1.72 -23.28 0.34
C TRP A 1 -3.02 -22.55 0.00
N MET A 2 -2.96 -21.44 -0.75
CA MET A 2 -4.12 -20.62 -1.16
C MET A 2 -5.32 -21.45 -1.64
N GLU A 3 -5.09 -22.40 -2.55
CA GLU A 3 -6.15 -23.25 -3.13
C GLU A 3 -6.72 -24.32 -2.22
N LYS A 4 -5.93 -24.79 -1.24
CA LYS A 4 -6.28 -25.99 -0.46
C LYS A 4 -6.76 -25.65 0.95
N TYR A 5 -6.22 -24.57 1.52
CA TYR A 5 -6.41 -24.20 2.92
C TYR A 5 -6.87 -22.76 3.09
N GLY A 6 -6.65 -21.90 2.09
CA GLY A 6 -6.94 -20.47 2.19
C GLY A 6 -8.35 -20.11 1.74
N ASP A 7 -8.97 -20.88 0.85
CA ASP A 7 -10.33 -20.66 0.36
C ASP A 7 -11.23 -21.78 0.90
N VAL A 8 -11.79 -21.56 2.10
CA VAL A 8 -12.42 -22.63 2.90
C VAL A 8 -13.75 -23.07 2.31
N ASP A 9 -14.48 -22.16 1.67
CA ASP A 9 -15.78 -22.40 1.06
C ASP A 9 -15.75 -22.43 -0.48
N CYS A 10 -14.55 -22.39 -1.08
CA CYS A 10 -14.31 -22.44 -2.52
C CYS A 10 -14.97 -21.31 -3.31
N ASN A 11 -15.14 -20.12 -2.70
CA ASN A 11 -15.72 -18.95 -3.36
C ASN A 11 -14.67 -18.10 -4.12
N GLY A 12 -13.38 -18.45 -4.01
CA GLY A 12 -12.26 -17.78 -4.66
C GLY A 12 -11.51 -16.77 -3.78
N PHE A 13 -12.07 -16.38 -2.63
CA PHE A 13 -11.44 -15.45 -1.69
C PHE A 13 -10.65 -16.18 -0.61
N LEU A 14 -9.52 -15.60 -0.23
CA LEU A 14 -8.75 -16.07 0.91
C LEU A 14 -9.41 -15.65 2.23
N GLU A 15 -9.53 -16.62 3.13
CA GLU A 15 -10.11 -16.50 4.44
C GLU A 15 -9.15 -17.02 5.51
N TYR A 16 -9.31 -16.51 6.72
CA TYR A 16 -8.68 -17.09 7.90
C TYR A 16 -9.69 -17.58 8.92
N ILE A 17 -9.30 -18.63 9.64
CA ILE A 17 -9.93 -19.10 10.86
C ILE A 17 -8.84 -19.08 11.93
N PRO A 18 -9.01 -18.29 13.01
CA PRO A 18 -8.00 -18.22 14.05
C PRO A 18 -7.87 -19.57 14.76
N HIS A 19 -6.65 -19.92 15.14
CA HIS A 19 -6.41 -21.02 16.07
C HIS A 19 -6.89 -20.61 17.47
N GLU A 20 -7.39 -21.57 18.27
CA GLU A 20 -7.95 -21.28 19.62
C GLU A 20 -6.96 -20.58 20.56
N SER A 21 -5.66 -20.86 20.39
CA SER A 21 -4.57 -20.25 21.18
C SER A 21 -3.84 -19.11 20.46
N GLY A 22 -4.32 -18.69 19.28
CA GLY A 22 -3.70 -17.67 18.44
C GLY A 22 -4.38 -16.31 18.55
N LEU A 23 -3.87 -15.34 17.78
CA LEU A 23 -4.56 -14.06 17.58
C LEU A 23 -5.89 -14.29 16.85
N ILE A 24 -6.91 -13.51 17.23
CA ILE A 24 -8.24 -13.60 16.60
C ILE A 24 -8.17 -13.13 15.14
N ASN A 25 -7.43 -12.05 14.89
CA ASN A 25 -7.24 -11.50 13.56
C ASN A 25 -5.87 -11.91 13.00
N GLN A 26 -5.86 -12.40 11.76
CA GLN A 26 -4.67 -12.96 11.10
C GLN A 26 -4.22 -12.09 9.91
N GLY A 27 -4.71 -10.85 9.84
CA GLY A 27 -4.26 -9.83 8.90
C GLY A 27 -3.12 -9.00 9.47
N TRP A 28 -2.70 -7.96 8.75
CA TRP A 28 -1.69 -7.05 9.27
C TRP A 28 -2.18 -6.21 10.47
N LYS A 29 -3.50 -5.96 10.54
CA LYS A 29 -4.19 -5.45 11.74
C LYS A 29 -4.63 -6.62 12.60
N ASP A 30 -3.75 -7.05 13.48
CA ASP A 30 -3.91 -8.30 14.24
C ASP A 30 -4.54 -8.12 15.65
N SER A 31 -4.83 -6.87 16.06
CA SER A 31 -5.52 -6.61 17.33
C SER A 31 -6.93 -7.19 17.30
N PHE A 32 -7.37 -7.76 18.43
CA PHE A 32 -8.64 -8.49 18.54
C PHE A 32 -9.88 -7.67 18.13
N ASP A 33 -9.82 -6.35 18.23
CA ASP A 33 -10.89 -5.40 17.95
C ASP A 33 -10.79 -4.71 16.58
N SER A 34 -9.89 -5.16 15.70
CA SER A 34 -9.60 -4.47 14.43
C SER A 34 -10.62 -4.74 13.31
N ILE A 35 -11.33 -5.87 13.37
CA ILE A 35 -12.25 -6.30 12.32
C ILE A 35 -13.68 -6.37 12.88
N PHE A 36 -14.49 -5.38 12.51
CA PHE A 36 -15.83 -5.17 13.06
C PHE A 36 -16.80 -4.67 11.99
N HIS A 37 -18.09 -4.85 12.24
CA HIS A 37 -19.15 -4.28 11.42
C HIS A 37 -19.45 -2.83 11.84
N ARG A 38 -20.13 -2.07 10.98
CA ARG A 38 -20.52 -0.66 11.21
C ARG A 38 -21.17 -0.38 12.58
N ASN A 39 -21.89 -1.34 13.15
CA ASN A 39 -22.54 -1.24 14.46
C ASN A 39 -21.61 -1.57 15.66
N GLY A 40 -20.32 -1.82 15.43
CA GLY A 40 -19.32 -2.17 16.43
C GLY A 40 -19.23 -3.65 16.79
N THR A 41 -20.10 -4.51 16.26
CA THR A 41 -20.00 -5.95 16.53
C THR A 41 -18.79 -6.54 15.82
N MET A 42 -17.99 -7.33 16.54
CA MET A 42 -16.82 -8.01 15.98
C MET A 42 -17.23 -9.02 14.90
N ALA A 43 -16.48 -9.05 13.81
CA ALA A 43 -16.68 -10.03 12.75
C ALA A 43 -16.36 -11.44 13.28
N LYS A 44 -17.14 -12.42 12.83
CA LYS A 44 -16.93 -13.84 13.18
C LYS A 44 -16.50 -14.61 11.95
N GLY A 45 -15.51 -15.48 12.10
CA GLY A 45 -14.90 -16.18 10.98
C GLY A 45 -15.73 -17.30 10.37
N PRO A 46 -15.28 -17.87 9.23
CA PRO A 46 -14.06 -17.47 8.49
C PRO A 46 -14.12 -16.02 7.96
N ILE A 47 -13.02 -15.28 7.99
CA ILE A 47 -12.99 -13.84 7.61
C ILE A 47 -12.16 -13.66 6.35
N ALA A 48 -12.72 -12.99 5.33
CA ALA A 48 -12.02 -12.57 4.13
C ALA A 48 -11.67 -11.08 4.18
N LEU A 49 -10.38 -10.74 4.32
CA LEU A 49 -9.90 -9.35 4.38
C LEU A 49 -9.68 -8.76 2.99
N CYS A 50 -9.99 -7.49 2.79
CA CYS A 50 -9.92 -6.87 1.45
C CYS A 50 -8.48 -6.81 0.90
N GLU A 51 -7.49 -6.47 1.73
CA GLU A 51 -6.09 -6.37 1.30
C GLU A 51 -5.50 -7.73 0.95
N VAL A 52 -5.94 -8.79 1.64
CA VAL A 52 -5.44 -10.16 1.41
C VAL A 52 -5.86 -10.66 0.03
N GLN A 53 -7.03 -10.24 -0.46
CA GLN A 53 -7.45 -10.54 -1.83
C GLN A 53 -6.55 -9.83 -2.85
N GLY A 54 -6.13 -8.61 -2.55
CA GLY A 54 -5.11 -7.90 -3.32
C GLY A 54 -3.78 -8.68 -3.36
N TYR A 55 -3.32 -9.19 -2.22
CA TYR A 55 -2.10 -9.99 -2.17
C TYR A 55 -2.22 -11.30 -2.95
N GLN A 56 -3.38 -11.97 -2.88
CA GLN A 56 -3.70 -13.15 -3.69
C GLN A 56 -3.62 -12.81 -5.18
N TYR A 57 -4.23 -11.70 -5.60
CA TYR A 57 -4.19 -11.23 -6.98
C TYR A 57 -2.77 -10.96 -7.46
N ALA A 58 -1.98 -10.19 -6.70
CA ALA A 58 -0.59 -9.89 -7.04
C ALA A 58 0.25 -11.17 -7.14
N ALA A 59 0.10 -12.10 -6.18
CA ALA A 59 0.80 -13.37 -6.21
C ALA A 59 0.47 -14.21 -7.46
N LEU A 60 -0.80 -14.25 -7.88
CA LEU A 60 -1.20 -14.95 -9.11
C LEU A 60 -0.61 -14.30 -10.36
N ARG A 61 -0.57 -12.96 -10.44
CA ARG A 61 0.01 -12.23 -11.57
C ARG A 61 1.53 -12.46 -11.67
N GLU A 62 2.25 -12.34 -10.56
CA GLU A 62 3.69 -12.56 -10.54
C GLU A 62 4.03 -14.03 -10.83
N ALA A 63 3.26 -14.98 -10.29
CA ALA A 63 3.44 -16.39 -10.60
C ALA A 63 3.17 -16.70 -12.08
N ALA A 64 2.17 -16.07 -12.69
CA ALA A 64 1.92 -16.19 -14.12
C ALA A 64 3.09 -15.66 -14.96
N LEU A 65 3.69 -14.53 -14.57
CA LEU A 65 4.86 -13.96 -15.24
C LEU A 65 6.07 -14.90 -15.11
N MET A 66 6.35 -15.41 -13.91
CA MET A 66 7.43 -16.38 -13.68
C MET A 66 7.24 -17.66 -14.49
N ALA A 67 6.02 -18.20 -14.53
CA ALA A 67 5.70 -19.39 -15.33
C ALA A 67 5.98 -19.15 -16.83
N LYS A 68 5.64 -17.96 -17.35
CA LYS A 68 5.94 -17.57 -18.74
C LYS A 68 7.44 -17.53 -19.01
N VAL A 69 8.23 -16.91 -18.13
CA VAL A 69 9.70 -16.84 -18.26
C VAL A 69 10.33 -18.25 -18.24
N LEU A 70 9.75 -19.18 -17.47
CA LEU A 70 10.18 -20.58 -17.40
C LEU A 70 9.65 -21.45 -18.56
N GLY A 71 8.95 -20.87 -19.55
CA GLY A 71 8.38 -21.60 -20.69
C GLY A 71 7.13 -22.43 -20.38
N ARG A 72 6.53 -22.25 -19.20
CA ARG A 72 5.31 -22.96 -18.75
C ARG A 72 4.05 -22.20 -19.15
N ASN A 73 3.83 -22.07 -20.45
CA ASN A 73 2.76 -21.22 -21.00
C ASN A 73 1.35 -21.58 -20.50
N GLY A 74 1.01 -22.86 -20.42
CA GLY A 74 -0.31 -23.29 -19.92
C GLY A 74 -0.56 -22.93 -18.45
N GLU A 75 0.47 -23.02 -17.60
CA GLU A 75 0.42 -22.60 -16.20
C GLU A 75 0.26 -21.07 -16.10
N SER A 76 1.02 -20.32 -16.91
CA SER A 76 0.92 -18.86 -17.00
C SER A 76 -0.49 -18.38 -17.36
N GLU A 77 -1.10 -18.98 -18.39
CA GLU A 77 -2.46 -18.67 -18.82
C GLU A 77 -3.51 -19.06 -17.78
N HIS A 78 -3.33 -20.19 -17.09
CA HIS A 78 -4.21 -20.61 -16.02
C HIS A 78 -4.17 -19.64 -14.83
N LEU A 79 -2.98 -19.27 -14.35
CA LEU A 79 -2.80 -18.33 -13.25
C LEU A 79 -3.30 -16.92 -13.61
N SER A 80 -3.07 -16.46 -14.84
CA SER A 80 -3.56 -15.17 -15.33
C SER A 80 -5.09 -15.11 -15.31
N ARG A 81 -5.76 -16.14 -15.85
CA ARG A 81 -7.23 -16.22 -15.84
C ARG A 81 -7.81 -16.22 -14.44
N ARG A 82 -7.15 -16.90 -13.49
CA ARG A 82 -7.57 -16.89 -12.09
C ARG A 82 -7.45 -15.50 -11.47
N ALA A 83 -6.36 -14.78 -11.76
CA ALA A 83 -6.22 -13.40 -11.32
C ALA A 83 -7.31 -12.49 -11.91
N ASP A 84 -7.69 -12.69 -13.19
CA ASP A 84 -8.79 -11.94 -13.83
C ASP A 84 -10.14 -12.20 -13.16
N ILE A 85 -10.46 -13.47 -12.88
CA ILE A 85 -11.70 -13.87 -12.19
C ILE A 85 -11.73 -13.28 -10.78
N LEU A 86 -10.64 -13.38 -10.03
CA LEU A 86 -10.52 -12.83 -8.68
C LEU A 86 -10.69 -11.31 -8.68
N LYS A 87 -10.03 -10.60 -9.61
CA LYS A 87 -10.17 -9.14 -9.74
C LYS A 87 -11.63 -8.75 -9.98
N LYS A 88 -12.31 -9.44 -10.90
CA LYS A 88 -13.73 -9.19 -11.16
C LYS A 88 -14.57 -9.42 -9.90
N GLY A 89 -14.46 -10.59 -9.28
CA GLY A 89 -15.22 -10.95 -8.08
C GLY A 89 -14.97 -10.01 -6.90
N PHE A 90 -13.72 -9.58 -6.69
CA PHE A 90 -13.36 -8.59 -5.68
C PHE A 90 -14.07 -7.26 -5.90
N ASN A 91 -14.01 -6.71 -7.12
CA ASN A 91 -14.64 -5.42 -7.43
C ASN A 91 -16.18 -5.48 -7.41
N GLU A 92 -16.77 -6.66 -7.61
CA GLU A 92 -18.23 -6.86 -7.48
C GLU A 92 -18.67 -7.06 -6.02
N THR A 93 -17.86 -7.72 -5.19
CA THR A 93 -18.27 -8.16 -3.84
C THR A 93 -17.83 -7.21 -2.74
N PHE A 94 -16.62 -6.66 -2.83
CA PHE A 94 -16.04 -5.80 -1.79
C PHE A 94 -16.33 -4.32 -2.00
N TRP A 95 -16.72 -3.90 -3.22
CA TRP A 95 -17.00 -2.50 -3.50
C TRP A 95 -18.31 -2.06 -2.85
N ASP A 96 -18.28 -0.95 -2.13
CA ASP A 96 -19.46 -0.34 -1.53
C ASP A 96 -19.54 1.13 -1.97
N ALA A 97 -20.43 1.40 -2.92
CA ALA A 97 -20.58 2.71 -3.53
C ALA A 97 -21.03 3.79 -2.53
N ASP A 98 -21.87 3.42 -1.55
CA ASP A 98 -22.33 4.35 -0.51
C ASP A 98 -21.21 4.67 0.47
N LEU A 99 -20.33 3.71 0.74
CA LEU A 99 -19.15 3.88 1.60
C LEU A 99 -18.02 4.63 0.87
N GLY A 100 -18.05 4.66 -0.47
CA GLY A 100 -17.02 5.29 -1.30
C GLY A 100 -15.66 4.59 -1.21
N THR A 101 -15.64 3.28 -0.92
CA THR A 101 -14.42 2.48 -0.83
C THR A 101 -14.74 0.98 -0.83
N TYR A 102 -13.72 0.13 -0.72
CA TYR A 102 -13.88 -1.29 -0.44
C TYR A 102 -14.17 -1.54 1.05
N VAL A 103 -15.12 -2.42 1.34
CA VAL A 103 -15.41 -2.85 2.72
C VAL A 103 -14.17 -3.55 3.31
N LEU A 104 -13.97 -3.40 4.63
CA LEU A 104 -12.79 -3.92 5.32
C LEU A 104 -12.64 -5.44 5.15
N ALA A 105 -13.75 -6.16 5.25
CA ALA A 105 -13.78 -7.61 5.23
C ALA A 105 -15.18 -8.16 4.89
N LEU A 106 -15.25 -9.45 4.62
CA LEU A 106 -16.47 -10.26 4.71
C LEU A 106 -16.36 -11.18 5.93
N ASP A 107 -17.44 -11.28 6.72
CA ASP A 107 -17.53 -12.24 7.83
C ASP A 107 -17.87 -13.67 7.33
N GLY A 108 -17.97 -14.63 8.24
CA GLY A 108 -18.28 -16.03 7.92
C GLY A 108 -19.68 -16.27 7.36
N LYS A 109 -20.57 -15.27 7.44
CA LYS A 109 -21.88 -15.25 6.78
C LYS A 109 -21.87 -14.42 5.50
N LYS A 110 -20.68 -13.97 5.06
CA LYS A 110 -20.44 -13.09 3.91
C LYS A 110 -21.10 -11.71 4.03
N ASN A 111 -21.38 -11.28 5.26
CA ASN A 111 -21.82 -9.92 5.50
C ASN A 111 -20.62 -8.97 5.41
N PRO A 112 -20.76 -7.82 4.73
CA PRO A 112 -19.69 -6.84 4.65
C PRO A 112 -19.45 -6.16 5.99
N CYS A 113 -18.18 -6.07 6.37
CA CYS A 113 -17.67 -5.20 7.42
C CYS A 113 -17.50 -3.78 6.85
N ARG A 114 -18.62 -3.05 6.79
CA ARG A 114 -18.69 -1.69 6.22
C ARG A 114 -18.02 -0.66 7.15
N VAL A 115 -16.69 -0.57 7.06
CA VAL A 115 -15.82 0.32 7.84
C VAL A 115 -14.82 0.97 6.88
N VAL A 116 -14.74 2.29 6.86
CA VAL A 116 -13.71 3.03 6.10
C VAL A 116 -12.36 2.79 6.76
N SER A 117 -11.49 2.10 6.03
CA SER A 117 -10.24 1.58 6.57
C SER A 117 -9.09 1.74 5.57
N SER A 118 -7.87 1.90 6.10
CA SER A 118 -6.65 2.01 5.30
C SER A 118 -6.37 0.76 4.44
N ASN A 119 -6.91 -0.41 4.82
CA ASN A 119 -6.77 -1.67 4.06
C ASN A 119 -7.18 -1.53 2.59
N ALA A 120 -8.17 -0.69 2.28
CA ALA A 120 -8.62 -0.46 0.91
C ALA A 120 -7.50 0.10 0.02
N GLY A 121 -6.54 0.85 0.58
CA GLY A 121 -5.41 1.37 -0.20
C GLY A 121 -4.42 0.29 -0.65
N HIS A 122 -4.38 -0.88 0.00
CA HIS A 122 -3.59 -2.01 -0.46
C HIS A 122 -4.19 -2.68 -1.71
N ALA A 123 -5.49 -2.47 -1.98
CA ALA A 123 -6.08 -2.85 -3.26
C ALA A 123 -5.49 -2.03 -4.43
N LEU A 124 -5.07 -0.78 -4.17
CA LEU A 124 -4.34 0.04 -5.13
C LEU A 124 -2.89 -0.43 -5.29
N LEU A 125 -2.21 -0.78 -4.19
CA LEU A 125 -0.83 -1.31 -4.26
C LEU A 125 -0.72 -2.49 -5.23
N THR A 126 -1.69 -3.39 -5.16
CA THR A 126 -1.65 -4.68 -5.86
C THR A 126 -2.24 -4.62 -7.27
N GLY A 127 -2.91 -3.52 -7.64
CA GLY A 127 -3.56 -3.37 -8.94
C GLY A 127 -4.88 -4.15 -9.09
N ILE A 128 -5.42 -4.71 -8.00
CA ILE A 128 -6.70 -5.43 -8.03
C ILE A 128 -7.87 -4.48 -8.19
N ALA A 129 -7.78 -3.24 -7.70
CA ALA A 129 -8.83 -2.25 -7.86
C ALA A 129 -9.07 -1.88 -9.34
N ASP A 130 -10.31 -1.62 -9.72
CA ASP A 130 -10.59 -1.05 -11.04
C ASP A 130 -10.25 0.44 -11.09
N ASN A 131 -9.91 0.94 -12.28
CA ASN A 131 -9.48 2.32 -12.48
C ASN A 131 -10.56 3.36 -12.11
N ASP A 132 -11.84 3.03 -12.34
CA ASP A 132 -12.98 3.88 -11.98
C ASP A 132 -13.14 4.02 -10.46
N LYS A 133 -12.80 2.98 -9.69
CA LYS A 133 -12.90 2.94 -8.23
C LYS A 133 -11.66 3.54 -7.55
N ALA A 134 -10.49 3.43 -8.18
CA ALA A 134 -9.22 3.86 -7.61
C ALA A 134 -9.21 5.35 -7.23
N ALA A 135 -9.77 6.23 -8.07
CA ALA A 135 -9.88 7.66 -7.78
C ALA A 135 -10.74 7.93 -6.53
N ILE A 136 -11.88 7.24 -6.42
CA ILE A 136 -12.80 7.37 -5.29
C ILE A 136 -12.14 6.87 -3.99
N VAL A 137 -11.48 5.71 -4.03
CA VAL A 137 -10.72 5.19 -2.88
C VAL A 137 -9.65 6.19 -2.44
N ALA A 138 -8.94 6.79 -3.37
CA ALA A 138 -7.91 7.77 -3.06
C ALA A 138 -8.47 9.05 -2.43
N GLU A 139 -9.61 9.54 -2.90
CA GLU A 139 -10.33 10.64 -2.27
C GLU A 139 -10.75 10.28 -0.84
N THR A 140 -11.35 9.11 -0.64
CA THR A 140 -11.75 8.62 0.70
C THR A 140 -10.55 8.50 1.65
N LEU A 141 -9.45 7.90 1.20
CA LEU A 141 -8.24 7.71 2.01
C LEU A 141 -7.53 9.03 2.33
N THR A 142 -7.70 10.05 1.49
CA THR A 142 -7.09 11.38 1.69
C THR A 142 -8.07 12.43 2.21
N SER A 143 -9.30 12.05 2.53
CA SER A 143 -10.31 12.88 3.20
C SER A 143 -9.86 13.29 4.60
N ASP A 144 -10.51 14.30 5.18
CA ASP A 144 -10.21 14.75 6.54
C ASP A 144 -10.49 13.67 7.61
N ALA A 145 -11.43 12.75 7.32
CA ALA A 145 -11.73 11.63 8.22
C ALA A 145 -10.56 10.64 8.30
N MET A 146 -9.94 10.31 7.16
CA MET A 146 -8.84 9.34 7.10
C MET A 146 -7.47 9.99 7.28
N PHE A 147 -7.20 11.13 6.66
CA PHE A 147 -5.90 11.78 6.68
C PHE A 147 -5.78 12.74 7.86
N SER A 148 -4.89 12.40 8.80
CA SER A 148 -4.65 13.18 10.02
C SER A 148 -3.92 14.50 9.81
N GLY A 149 -3.41 14.78 8.61
CA GLY A 149 -2.42 15.84 8.37
C GLY A 149 -0.96 15.37 8.52
N TRP A 150 -0.76 14.19 9.12
CA TRP A 150 0.53 13.49 9.22
C TRP A 150 0.58 12.21 8.39
N GLY A 151 -0.58 11.64 8.06
CA GLY A 151 -0.71 10.36 7.37
C GLY A 151 -2.15 9.84 7.48
N ILE A 152 -2.44 8.81 6.71
CA ILE A 152 -3.69 8.06 6.69
C ILE A 152 -3.77 7.23 7.98
N ARG A 153 -4.88 7.38 8.70
CA ARG A 153 -5.23 6.58 9.88
C ARG A 153 -5.65 5.18 9.49
N THR A 154 -5.53 4.22 10.40
CA THR A 154 -5.99 2.85 10.13
C THR A 154 -7.49 2.75 9.88
N ILE A 155 -8.32 3.58 10.53
CA ILE A 155 -9.75 3.74 10.24
C ILE A 155 -10.15 5.22 10.29
N GLY A 156 -11.29 5.56 9.68
CA GLY A 156 -11.79 6.92 9.62
C GLY A 156 -12.15 7.46 11.00
N SER A 157 -12.00 8.78 11.22
CA SER A 157 -12.34 9.41 12.50
C SER A 157 -13.82 9.32 12.89
N ASP A 158 -14.68 9.03 11.91
CA ASP A 158 -16.13 8.91 12.07
C ASP A 158 -16.57 7.44 12.31
N GLU A 159 -15.63 6.50 12.28
CA GLU A 159 -15.90 5.09 12.56
C GLU A 159 -16.13 4.86 14.05
N LEU A 160 -17.06 3.95 14.38
CA LEU A 160 -17.52 3.77 15.77
C LEU A 160 -16.41 3.44 16.77
N LEU A 161 -15.41 2.66 16.33
CA LEU A 161 -14.27 2.26 17.18
C LEU A 161 -13.05 3.16 17.01
N TYR A 162 -13.17 4.29 16.33
CA TYR A 162 -12.07 5.23 16.19
C TYR A 162 -11.56 5.69 17.56
N ASN A 163 -10.28 5.45 17.79
CA ASN A 163 -9.51 5.98 18.89
C ASN A 163 -8.12 6.34 18.36
N PRO A 164 -7.72 7.64 18.40
CA PRO A 164 -6.43 8.07 17.88
C PRO A 164 -5.24 7.43 18.61
N MET A 165 -5.44 6.87 19.80
CA MET A 165 -4.44 6.15 20.59
C MET A 165 -4.62 4.63 20.57
N SER A 166 -5.47 4.08 19.68
CA SER A 166 -5.56 2.64 19.47
C SER A 166 -4.46 2.15 18.55
N TYR A 167 -3.99 0.92 18.77
CA TYR A 167 -2.95 0.29 17.97
C TYR A 167 -3.40 0.10 16.52
N HIS A 168 -4.62 -0.38 16.26
CA HIS A 168 -5.16 -0.61 14.91
C HIS A 168 -6.49 0.11 14.59
N ASN A 169 -7.06 0.86 15.52
CA ASN A 169 -8.35 1.57 15.33
C ASN A 169 -8.22 3.10 15.35
N GLY A 170 -7.15 3.67 14.79
CA GLY A 170 -7.07 5.12 14.59
C GLY A 170 -5.67 5.71 14.58
N SER A 171 -4.62 4.93 14.82
CA SER A 171 -3.22 5.32 14.68
C SER A 171 -2.80 5.49 13.21
N VAL A 172 -1.60 6.02 13.00
CA VAL A 172 -0.96 6.16 11.69
C VAL A 172 0.29 5.30 11.66
N TRP A 173 0.37 4.44 10.65
CA TRP A 173 1.48 3.51 10.46
C TRP A 173 2.30 3.91 9.23
N PRO A 174 3.61 4.19 9.37
CA PRO A 174 4.44 4.58 8.23
C PRO A 174 4.53 3.54 7.13
N HIS A 175 4.54 2.24 7.48
CA HIS A 175 4.58 1.16 6.48
C HIS A 175 3.27 1.10 5.66
N ASP A 176 2.11 1.12 6.32
CA ASP A 176 0.78 1.16 5.68
C ASP A 176 0.67 2.36 4.72
N ASN A 177 1.06 3.55 5.19
CA ASN A 177 1.06 4.76 4.37
C ASN A 177 1.99 4.67 3.14
N ALA A 178 3.15 4.03 3.27
CA ALA A 178 4.04 3.81 2.14
C ALA A 178 3.46 2.84 1.11
N LEU A 179 2.78 1.77 1.56
CA LEU A 179 2.08 0.82 0.70
C LEU A 179 0.92 1.50 -0.06
N ILE A 180 0.11 2.29 0.65
CA ILE A 180 -1.00 3.05 0.04
C ILE A 180 -0.45 4.06 -0.97
N ALA A 181 0.58 4.83 -0.60
CA ALA A 181 1.20 5.81 -1.48
C ALA A 181 1.79 5.17 -2.75
N ALA A 182 2.44 4.00 -2.63
CA ALA A 182 2.92 3.26 -3.79
C ALA A 182 1.77 2.86 -4.74
N GLY A 183 0.62 2.44 -4.19
CA GLY A 183 -0.60 2.21 -4.97
C GLY A 183 -1.14 3.47 -5.65
N LEU A 184 -1.22 4.59 -4.93
CA LEU A 184 -1.64 5.88 -5.49
C LEU A 184 -0.76 6.29 -6.68
N ALA A 185 0.56 6.18 -6.53
CA ALA A 185 1.52 6.47 -7.59
C ALA A 185 1.34 5.54 -8.80
N ALA A 186 1.13 4.24 -8.57
CA ALA A 186 0.91 3.26 -9.64
C ALA A 186 -0.36 3.53 -10.48
N TYR A 187 -1.38 4.14 -9.88
CA TYR A 187 -2.61 4.57 -10.56
C TYR A 187 -2.54 6.00 -11.12
N GLY A 188 -1.39 6.69 -11.01
CA GLY A 188 -1.22 8.07 -11.50
C GLY A 188 -1.90 9.14 -10.63
N LEU A 189 -2.27 8.82 -9.39
CA LEU A 189 -2.99 9.71 -8.46
C LEU A 189 -1.99 10.61 -7.71
N ARG A 190 -1.37 11.53 -8.47
CA ARG A 190 -0.21 12.34 -8.07
C ARG A 190 -0.48 13.23 -6.87
N GLU A 191 -1.64 13.88 -6.79
CA GLU A 191 -1.96 14.81 -5.69
C GLU A 191 -2.11 14.07 -4.36
N GLN A 192 -2.84 12.96 -4.36
CA GLN A 192 -3.04 12.11 -3.20
C GLN A 192 -1.70 11.50 -2.75
N PHE A 193 -0.88 11.03 -3.70
CA PHE A 193 0.47 10.55 -3.41
C PHE A 193 1.32 11.63 -2.72
N ARG A 194 1.39 12.85 -3.27
CA ARG A 194 2.15 13.97 -2.67
C ARG A 194 1.67 14.30 -1.27
N LYS A 195 0.35 14.32 -1.06
CA LYS A 195 -0.24 14.59 0.26
C LYS A 195 0.22 13.57 1.30
N VAL A 196 0.20 12.28 0.98
CA VAL A 196 0.65 11.21 1.88
C VAL A 196 2.16 11.27 2.11
N PHE A 197 2.96 11.40 1.04
CA PHE A 197 4.42 11.45 1.17
C PHE A 197 4.89 12.67 1.97
N SER A 198 4.36 13.86 1.70
CA SER A 198 4.66 15.06 2.50
C SER A 198 4.24 14.90 3.95
N GLY A 199 3.09 14.27 4.24
CA GLY A 199 2.66 14.00 5.61
C GLY A 199 3.64 13.13 6.38
N ILE A 200 4.05 12.00 5.79
CA ILE A 200 4.98 11.06 6.42
C ILE A 200 6.38 11.67 6.56
N PHE A 201 6.84 12.43 5.56
CA PHE A 201 8.09 13.17 5.65
C PHE A 201 8.06 14.21 6.77
N ASP A 202 7.03 15.05 6.82
CA ASP A 202 6.85 16.05 7.87
C ASP A 202 6.83 15.40 9.26
N ALA A 203 6.14 14.26 9.42
CA ALA A 203 6.10 13.53 10.68
C ALA A 203 7.51 13.07 11.11
N SER A 204 8.33 12.61 10.15
CA SER A 204 9.69 12.13 10.41
C SER A 204 10.60 13.22 11.00
N LEU A 205 10.37 14.50 10.68
CA LEU A 205 11.14 15.64 11.20
C LEU A 205 11.00 15.81 12.72
N PHE A 206 9.93 15.27 13.33
CA PHE A 206 9.69 15.32 14.76
C PHE A 206 10.13 14.05 15.50
N MET A 207 10.56 13.01 14.78
CA MET A 207 10.96 11.75 15.38
C MET A 207 12.43 11.78 15.78
N GLU A 208 12.76 11.08 16.87
CA GLU A 208 14.15 10.98 17.33
C GLU A 208 15.04 10.37 16.22
N PHE A 209 16.13 11.06 15.90
CA PHE A 209 17.04 10.74 14.79
C PHE A 209 16.36 10.61 13.41
N GLN A 210 15.19 11.24 13.22
CA GLN A 210 14.37 11.14 12.00
C GLN A 210 14.03 9.69 11.61
N ARG A 211 13.93 8.80 12.60
CA ARG A 211 13.54 7.40 12.40
C ARG A 211 12.05 7.27 12.60
N LEU A 212 11.35 6.87 11.54
CA LEU A 212 9.93 6.60 11.62
C LEU A 212 9.67 5.44 12.61
N PRO A 213 8.73 5.62 13.57
CA PRO A 213 8.37 4.57 14.51
C PRO A 213 7.51 3.51 13.81
N GLU A 214 7.24 2.41 14.51
CA GLU A 214 6.19 1.45 14.15
C GLU A 214 4.86 2.14 13.78
N LEU A 215 4.39 3.00 14.68
CA LEU A 215 3.16 3.78 14.58
C LEU A 215 3.24 5.03 15.44
N PHE A 216 2.36 5.99 15.19
CA PHE A 216 2.09 7.12 16.08
C PHE A 216 0.59 7.39 16.17
N CYS A 217 0.15 8.14 17.18
CA CYS A 217 -1.27 8.39 17.42
C CYS A 217 -1.88 9.23 16.29
N GLY A 218 -3.06 8.85 15.81
CA GLY A 218 -3.71 9.51 14.66
C GLY A 218 -4.57 10.70 15.04
N PHE A 219 -4.10 11.54 15.97
CA PHE A 219 -4.71 12.84 16.23
C PHE A 219 -4.58 13.76 15.01
N HIS A 220 -5.57 14.62 14.80
CA HIS A 220 -5.49 15.65 13.77
C HIS A 220 -4.30 16.59 14.01
N ARG A 221 -3.56 16.93 12.94
CA ARG A 221 -2.44 17.86 12.96
C ARG A 221 -2.93 19.25 13.38
N ARG A 222 -2.28 19.81 14.39
CA ARG A 222 -2.56 21.17 14.86
C ARG A 222 -1.37 22.06 14.54
N LYS A 223 -1.64 23.31 14.16
CA LYS A 223 -0.59 24.29 13.85
C LYS A 223 0.36 24.43 15.05
N GLY A 224 1.65 24.23 14.81
CA GLY A 224 2.70 24.32 15.84
C GLY A 224 2.83 23.11 16.77
N ALA A 225 2.05 22.04 16.57
CA ALA A 225 2.19 20.79 17.32
C ALA A 225 2.96 19.74 16.52
N SER A 226 3.68 18.86 17.22
CA SER A 226 4.26 17.63 16.67
C SER A 226 3.23 16.49 16.66
N PRO A 227 3.48 15.38 15.92
CA PRO A 227 2.72 14.15 16.08
C PRO A 227 2.75 13.68 17.55
N THR A 228 1.62 13.17 18.04
CA THR A 228 1.57 12.53 19.35
C THR A 228 2.14 11.11 19.23
N LEU A 229 3.21 10.83 19.96
CA LEU A 229 3.85 9.52 19.93
C LEU A 229 2.97 8.46 20.59
N PHE A 230 3.03 7.24 20.04
CA PHE A 230 2.38 6.08 20.64
C PHE A 230 3.29 5.51 21.74
N PRO A 231 2.83 5.37 23.01
CA PRO A 231 3.72 5.14 24.15
C PRO A 231 4.60 3.88 24.08
N THR A 232 4.13 2.82 23.45
CA THR A 232 4.83 1.52 23.38
C THR A 232 5.29 1.17 21.97
N ALA A 233 5.39 2.15 21.07
CA ALA A 233 5.84 1.93 19.71
C ALA A 233 7.30 1.46 19.67
N CYS A 234 7.61 0.51 18.80
CA CYS A 234 9.00 0.16 18.51
C CYS A 234 9.68 1.26 17.65
N VAL A 235 10.90 1.68 18.03
CA VAL A 235 11.66 2.76 17.35
C VAL A 235 13.14 2.37 17.15
N PRO A 236 13.59 2.06 15.91
CA PRO A 236 12.80 1.81 14.71
C PRO A 236 12.19 0.39 14.70
N GLN A 237 11.06 0.24 14.04
CA GLN A 237 10.50 -1.07 13.69
C GLN A 237 10.91 -1.44 12.25
N THR A 238 11.19 -2.71 11.99
CA THR A 238 11.69 -3.17 10.67
C THR A 238 10.76 -2.80 9.51
N TRP A 239 9.43 -2.84 9.69
CA TRP A 239 8.51 -2.46 8.61
C TRP A 239 8.55 -0.95 8.32
N ALA A 240 8.64 -0.12 9.36
CA ALA A 240 8.74 1.33 9.22
C ALA A 240 10.03 1.77 8.50
N ALA A 241 11.13 1.03 8.65
CA ALA A 241 12.40 1.31 7.96
C ALA A 241 12.29 1.23 6.42
N GLY A 242 11.36 0.43 5.89
CA GLY A 242 11.10 0.31 4.44
C GLY A 242 10.25 1.44 3.85
N ALA A 243 9.60 2.26 4.68
CA ALA A 243 8.63 3.25 4.21
C ALA A 243 9.25 4.32 3.30
N ILE A 244 10.36 4.95 3.72
CA ILE A 244 11.01 6.02 2.94
C ILE A 244 11.60 5.50 1.62
N PRO A 245 12.34 4.37 1.57
CA PRO A 245 12.80 3.81 0.30
C PRO A 245 11.65 3.50 -0.67
N LEU A 246 10.54 2.93 -0.19
CA LEU A 246 9.38 2.63 -1.03
C LEU A 246 8.70 3.91 -1.55
N LEU A 247 8.51 4.92 -0.68
CA LEU A 247 7.97 6.23 -1.07
C LEU A 247 8.85 6.90 -2.12
N LEU A 248 10.17 6.84 -1.97
CA LEU A 248 11.11 7.37 -2.96
C LEU A 248 11.03 6.60 -4.27
N GLN A 249 11.00 5.26 -4.22
CA GLN A 249 10.85 4.43 -5.42
C GLN A 249 9.55 4.76 -6.17
N ALA A 250 8.43 4.90 -5.44
CA ALA A 250 7.13 5.28 -5.98
C ALA A 250 7.15 6.69 -6.59
N SER A 251 7.78 7.65 -5.90
CA SER A 251 7.94 9.03 -6.38
C SER A 251 8.66 9.09 -7.72
N LEU A 252 9.72 8.30 -7.88
CA LEU A 252 10.52 8.25 -9.11
C LEU A 252 9.88 7.35 -10.18
N GLY A 253 8.84 6.59 -9.85
CA GLY A 253 8.29 5.54 -10.70
C GLY A 253 9.34 4.50 -11.11
N LEU A 254 10.31 4.22 -10.23
CA LEU A 254 11.49 3.41 -10.54
C LEU A 254 11.12 1.92 -10.67
N ARG A 255 11.40 1.36 -11.85
CA ARG A 255 11.24 -0.05 -12.19
C ARG A 255 12.48 -0.57 -12.92
N PHE A 256 12.62 -1.90 -12.96
CA PHE A 256 13.75 -2.58 -13.60
C PHE A 256 13.26 -3.66 -14.56
N GLU A 257 13.81 -3.70 -15.76
CA GLU A 257 13.77 -4.84 -16.66
C GLU A 257 15.20 -5.40 -16.74
N ALA A 258 15.52 -6.30 -15.81
CA ALA A 258 16.88 -6.78 -15.60
C ALA A 258 17.42 -7.60 -16.78
N ASP A 259 16.55 -8.35 -17.47
CA ASP A 259 16.85 -9.12 -18.69
C ASP A 259 17.27 -8.21 -19.86
N ARG A 260 16.75 -6.98 -19.89
CA ARG A 260 17.03 -5.96 -20.90
C ARG A 260 18.03 -4.90 -20.45
N ASN A 261 18.61 -5.04 -19.25
CA ASN A 261 19.47 -4.02 -18.63
C ASN A 261 18.84 -2.62 -18.62
N THR A 262 17.51 -2.55 -18.47
CA THR A 262 16.75 -1.29 -18.60
C THR A 262 16.25 -0.84 -17.23
N VAL A 263 16.50 0.44 -16.92
CA VAL A 263 15.91 1.14 -15.78
C VAL A 263 14.79 2.05 -16.32
N ILE A 264 13.60 1.92 -15.76
CA ILE A 264 12.43 2.68 -16.16
C ILE A 264 12.05 3.65 -15.04
N PHE A 265 11.78 4.90 -15.42
CA PHE A 265 11.20 5.92 -14.57
C PHE A 265 9.83 6.29 -15.14
N HIS A 266 8.78 5.77 -14.51
CA HIS A 266 7.40 5.96 -14.96
C HIS A 266 6.74 7.14 -14.23
N GLN A 267 6.50 8.22 -14.96
CA GLN A 267 5.93 9.48 -14.48
C GLN A 267 6.65 10.04 -13.24
N PRO A 268 8.00 10.14 -13.27
CA PRO A 268 8.76 10.57 -12.11
C PRO A 268 8.27 11.93 -11.60
N MET A 269 8.25 12.06 -10.28
CA MET A 269 7.86 13.26 -9.58
C MET A 269 8.71 13.44 -8.33
N LEU A 270 8.84 14.69 -7.88
CA LEU A 270 9.42 15.00 -6.57
C LEU A 270 8.43 15.92 -5.83
N PRO A 271 8.06 15.60 -4.58
CA PRO A 271 7.32 16.52 -3.72
C PRO A 271 8.07 17.83 -3.52
N GLU A 272 7.37 18.87 -3.06
CA GLU A 272 7.94 20.21 -2.87
C GLU A 272 9.17 20.24 -1.95
N PHE A 273 9.19 19.37 -0.93
CA PHE A 273 10.31 19.28 0.01
C PHE A 273 11.56 18.62 -0.59
N LEU A 274 11.47 17.99 -1.77
CA LEU A 274 12.60 17.39 -2.49
C LEU A 274 12.94 18.23 -3.72
N SER A 275 13.99 19.05 -3.61
CA SER A 275 14.51 19.79 -4.76
C SER A 275 15.29 18.91 -5.74
N HIS A 276 15.98 17.90 -5.23
CA HIS A 276 16.77 16.96 -6.02
C HIS A 276 16.95 15.62 -5.29
N VAL A 277 17.21 14.56 -6.05
CA VAL A 277 17.55 13.23 -5.54
C VAL A 277 18.68 12.67 -6.39
N SER A 278 19.78 12.24 -5.77
CA SER A 278 20.87 11.55 -6.48
C SER A 278 20.88 10.06 -6.12
N LEU A 279 20.81 9.21 -7.15
CA LEU A 279 21.05 7.78 -7.04
C LEU A 279 22.48 7.49 -7.51
N LYS A 280 23.31 6.94 -6.62
CA LYS A 280 24.70 6.55 -6.92
C LYS A 280 24.86 5.05 -6.76
N ASN A 281 25.68 4.47 -7.64
CA ASN A 281 25.93 3.03 -7.74
C ASN A 281 24.64 2.20 -7.85
N LEU A 282 23.62 2.71 -8.55
CA LEU A 282 22.36 1.98 -8.75
C LEU A 282 22.64 0.69 -9.52
N VAL A 283 22.39 -0.45 -8.90
CA VAL A 283 22.58 -1.76 -9.52
C VAL A 283 21.44 -2.03 -10.48
N VAL A 284 21.76 -2.21 -11.76
CA VAL A 284 20.74 -2.51 -12.79
C VAL A 284 20.60 -4.02 -12.97
N SER A 285 21.73 -4.69 -13.27
CA SER A 285 21.81 -6.13 -13.44
C SER A 285 23.24 -6.60 -13.18
N GLY A 286 23.43 -7.65 -12.38
CA GLY A 286 24.75 -8.16 -12.03
C GLY A 286 25.72 -7.07 -11.54
N LYS A 287 26.80 -6.83 -12.30
CA LYS A 287 27.81 -5.80 -12.01
C LYS A 287 27.55 -4.43 -12.65
N LYS A 288 26.49 -4.30 -13.47
CA LYS A 288 26.18 -3.05 -14.17
C LYS A 288 25.64 -1.99 -13.20
N ARG A 289 26.09 -0.74 -13.37
CA ARG A 289 25.78 0.40 -12.50
C ARG A 289 25.32 1.63 -13.29
N LEU A 290 24.57 2.48 -12.61
CA LEU A 290 24.06 3.75 -13.11
C LEU A 290 24.08 4.79 -11.97
N ASP A 291 24.57 5.99 -12.28
CA ASP A 291 24.51 7.15 -11.41
C ASP A 291 23.70 8.24 -12.12
N LEU A 292 22.69 8.77 -11.46
CA LEU A 292 21.87 9.85 -11.99
C LEU A 292 21.38 10.79 -10.89
N THR A 293 20.95 11.98 -11.27
CA THR A 293 20.27 12.93 -10.40
C THR A 293 18.97 13.39 -11.02
N PHE A 294 17.93 13.46 -10.19
CA PHE A 294 16.65 14.06 -10.50
C PHE A 294 16.64 15.47 -9.96
N HIS A 295 16.16 16.43 -10.74
CA HIS A 295 15.93 17.80 -10.30
C HIS A 295 14.46 18.17 -10.52
N ARG A 296 13.84 18.73 -9.48
CA ARG A 296 12.46 19.21 -9.55
C ARG A 296 12.40 20.55 -10.28
N TYR A 297 11.49 20.67 -11.24
CA TYR A 297 11.16 21.91 -11.93
C TYR A 297 9.64 22.08 -11.98
N GLY A 298 9.08 22.79 -10.99
CA GLY A 298 7.64 22.88 -10.81
C GLY A 298 7.02 21.50 -10.56
N ASP A 299 6.14 21.07 -11.44
CA ASP A 299 5.51 19.74 -11.40
C ASP A 299 6.24 18.66 -12.19
N ASP A 300 7.31 19.03 -12.90
CA ASP A 300 8.11 18.15 -13.75
C ASP A 300 9.45 17.81 -13.08
N VAL A 301 10.09 16.76 -13.59
CA VAL A 301 11.40 16.30 -13.15
C VAL A 301 12.32 16.13 -14.35
N THR A 302 13.51 16.73 -14.27
CA THR A 302 14.59 16.45 -15.23
C THR A 302 15.55 15.43 -14.66
N ILE A 303 16.09 14.57 -15.51
CA ILE A 303 17.02 13.51 -15.12
C ILE A 303 18.37 13.78 -15.79
N GLU A 304 19.41 13.90 -14.98
CA GLU A 304 20.80 14.02 -15.40
C GLU A 304 21.53 12.70 -15.14
N ILE A 305 22.07 12.08 -16.18
CA ILE A 305 22.83 10.83 -16.07
C ILE A 305 24.32 11.17 -15.96
N HIS A 306 24.93 10.82 -14.82
CA HIS A 306 26.33 11.12 -14.52
C HIS A 306 27.27 10.00 -14.95
N LYS A 307 26.86 8.75 -14.74
CA LYS A 307 27.63 7.56 -15.08
C LYS A 307 26.68 6.44 -15.48
N LYS A 308 27.00 5.71 -16.55
CA LYS A 308 26.19 4.60 -17.02
C LYS A 308 27.07 3.56 -17.69
N ASP A 309 27.02 2.32 -17.21
CA ASP A 309 27.74 1.22 -17.86
C ASP A 309 27.18 0.92 -19.27
N THR A 310 28.01 0.33 -20.13
CA THR A 310 27.63 -0.04 -21.49
C THR A 310 26.40 -0.97 -21.51
N ASP A 311 25.52 -0.75 -22.48
CA ASP A 311 24.23 -1.44 -22.68
C ASP A 311 23.17 -1.22 -21.60
N VAL A 312 23.42 -0.38 -20.59
CA VAL A 312 22.34 0.06 -19.70
C VAL A 312 21.45 1.07 -20.45
N GLN A 313 20.16 0.81 -20.46
CA GLN A 313 19.14 1.71 -21.00
C GLN A 313 18.41 2.43 -19.87
N VAL A 314 18.11 3.70 -20.08
CA VAL A 314 17.30 4.51 -19.17
C VAL A 314 16.08 4.96 -19.97
N LEU A 315 14.91 4.50 -19.56
CA LEU A 315 13.63 4.87 -20.17
C LEU A 315 12.87 5.79 -19.21
N VAL A 316 12.42 6.93 -19.72
CA VAL A 316 11.60 7.89 -18.96
C VAL A 316 10.26 7.99 -19.67
N MET A 317 9.19 7.61 -18.98
CA MET A 317 7.82 7.72 -19.48
C MET A 317 7.16 8.88 -18.73
N LYS A 318 6.69 9.91 -19.44
CA LYS A 318 5.99 11.05 -18.83
C LYS A 318 4.49 10.89 -18.96
#